data_AF-A0A3L6PSM1-F1
#
_entry.id   AF-A0A3L6PSM1-F1
#
_cell.length_a   1.000
_cell.length_b   1.000
_cell.length_c   1.000
_cell.angle_alpha   90.00
_cell.angle_beta   90.00
_cell.angle_gamma   90.00
#
_symmetry.space_group_name_H-M   'P 1'
#
loop_
_entity.id
_entity.type
_entity.pdbx_description
1 polymer ?
#
loop_
_entity_poly.entity_id
_entity_poly.type
_entity_poly.pdbx_seq_one_letter_code
_entity_poly.pdbx_strand_id
1 'polypeptide(L)'
;MAAAAGDPLAPSSDIDIHPRHAKQMRPHQLEGFNFLVKNLTGDKPGRCILAHAPGSGKTFMLSFIQSFLARYPSAGPLVVLPKGILGTWKKEIHCWRVQDIPLYDFYSVKAEKRVDLL
;
A
#
# COMPACT_ATOMS: atom_id res chain seq x y z
N MET A 1 -0.39 16.18 -33.67
CA MET A 1 -0.94 17.08 -32.64
C MET A 1 -0.28 16.69 -31.31
N ALA A 2 0.60 17.56 -30.84
CA ALA A 2 1.40 17.57 -29.60
C ALA A 2 1.78 16.23 -28.93
N ALA A 3 3.03 15.82 -29.16
CA ALA A 3 3.78 15.02 -28.21
C ALA A 3 4.10 15.90 -26.99
N ALA A 4 3.65 15.52 -25.81
CA ALA A 4 4.19 16.08 -24.57
C ALA A 4 5.53 15.39 -24.32
N ALA A 5 6.62 16.13 -24.54
CA ALA A 5 7.93 15.75 -24.07
C ALA A 5 7.83 15.51 -22.55
N GLY A 6 8.18 14.30 -22.11
CA GLY A 6 8.36 14.03 -20.69
C GLY A 6 9.50 14.92 -20.19
N ASP A 7 9.21 15.70 -19.16
CA ASP A 7 10.18 16.58 -18.50
C ASP A 7 11.34 15.72 -17.92
N PRO A 8 12.62 15.98 -18.21
CA PRO A 8 13.73 15.10 -17.80
C PRO A 8 14.06 15.14 -16.30
N LEU A 9 13.33 15.95 -15.52
CA LEU A 9 13.63 16.27 -14.12
C LEU A 9 12.49 15.97 -13.15
N ALA A 10 11.45 15.23 -13.56
CA ALA A 10 10.49 14.71 -12.60
C ALA A 10 11.24 13.78 -11.62
N PRO A 11 11.16 13.99 -10.29
CA PRO A 11 11.76 13.06 -9.35
C PRO A 11 11.13 11.69 -9.63
N SER A 12 11.95 10.75 -10.09
CA SER A 12 11.53 9.36 -10.23
C SER A 12 10.86 8.97 -8.91
N SER A 13 9.62 8.51 -8.95
CA SER A 13 8.93 8.07 -7.74
C SER A 13 9.69 6.86 -7.21
N ASP A 14 10.63 7.12 -6.30
CA ASP A 14 11.70 6.22 -5.84
C ASP A 14 11.17 5.22 -4.81
N ILE A 15 10.01 4.63 -5.11
CA ILE A 15 9.41 3.58 -4.30
C ILE A 15 9.81 2.25 -4.92
N ASP A 16 10.88 1.69 -4.39
CA ASP A 16 11.35 0.37 -4.76
C ASP A 16 10.68 -0.72 -3.93
N ILE A 17 10.47 -1.87 -4.57
CA ILE A 17 10.05 -3.07 -3.88
C ILE A 17 11.18 -3.57 -2.98
N HIS A 18 10.85 -3.89 -1.72
CA HIS A 18 11.85 -4.46 -0.82
C HIS A 18 12.34 -5.83 -1.36
N PRO A 19 13.66 -6.12 -1.36
CA PRO A 19 14.20 -7.36 -1.96
C PRO A 19 13.57 -8.65 -1.44
N ARG A 20 13.15 -8.67 -0.16
CA ARG A 20 12.44 -9.81 0.44
C ARG A 20 11.09 -10.07 -0.23
N HIS A 21 10.33 -9.02 -0.54
CA HIS A 21 9.03 -9.14 -1.19
C HIS A 21 9.18 -9.52 -2.66
N ALA A 22 10.17 -8.94 -3.35
CA ALA A 22 10.45 -9.23 -4.76
C ALA A 22 10.71 -10.74 -4.98
N LYS A 23 11.38 -11.41 -4.04
CA LYS A 23 11.63 -12.86 -4.10
C LYS A 23 10.39 -13.74 -3.90
N GLN A 24 9.33 -13.20 -3.30
CA GLN A 24 8.11 -13.95 -2.97
C GLN A 24 6.98 -13.69 -3.97
N MET A 25 6.99 -12.52 -4.62
CA MET A 25 5.94 -12.12 -5.54
C MET A 25 5.97 -12.90 -6.85
N ARG A 26 4.78 -13.20 -7.37
CA ARG A 26 4.58 -13.69 -8.73
C ARG A 26 4.65 -12.52 -9.74
N PRO A 27 4.92 -12.77 -11.03
CA PRO A 27 5.03 -11.71 -12.05
C PRO A 27 3.84 -10.74 -12.07
N HIS A 28 2.60 -11.24 -12.03
CA HIS A 28 1.40 -10.41 -11.99
C HIS A 28 1.27 -9.54 -10.72
N GLN A 29 1.87 -9.96 -9.60
CA GLN A 29 1.91 -9.16 -8.37
C GLN A 29 2.95 -8.05 -8.48
N LEU A 30 4.09 -8.31 -9.13
CA LEU A 30 5.09 -7.28 -9.45
C LEU A 30 4.51 -6.22 -10.40
N GLU A 31 3.76 -6.65 -11.42
CA GLU A 31 3.00 -5.73 -12.29
C GLU A 31 2.00 -4.90 -11.47
N GLY A 32 1.29 -5.53 -10.53
CA GLY A 32 0.40 -4.84 -9.60
C GLY A 32 1.12 -3.84 -8.70
N PHE A 33 2.31 -4.16 -8.21
CA PHE A 33 3.14 -3.24 -7.40
C PHE A 33 3.54 -2.02 -8.23
N ASN A 34 4.10 -2.24 -9.43
CA ASN A 34 4.52 -1.18 -10.33
C ASN A 34 3.33 -0.31 -10.76
N PHE A 35 2.15 -0.91 -10.94
CA PHE A 35 0.91 -0.19 -11.19
C PHE A 35 0.53 0.72 -10.03
N LEU A 36 0.66 0.27 -8.76
CA LEU A 36 0.40 1.12 -7.59
C LEU A 36 1.37 2.30 -7.51
N VAL A 37 2.68 2.06 -7.66
CA VAL A 37 3.71 3.11 -7.67
C VAL A 37 3.41 4.16 -8.74
N LYS A 38 3.19 3.72 -9.98
CA LYS A 38 2.91 4.63 -11.11
C LYS A 38 1.70 5.53 -10.86
N ASN A 39 0.63 5.01 -10.27
CA ASN A 39 -0.63 5.75 -10.13
C ASN A 39 -0.75 6.54 -8.83
N LEU A 40 -0.07 6.12 -7.75
CA LEU A 40 -0.24 6.72 -6.43
C LEU A 40 0.90 7.65 -6.03
N THR A 41 2.07 7.61 -6.69
CA THR A 41 3.26 8.36 -6.24
C THR A 41 3.94 9.24 -7.28
N GLY A 42 3.34 9.41 -8.47
CA GLY A 42 3.81 10.40 -9.44
C GLY A 42 3.45 11.86 -9.06
N ASP A 43 3.93 12.83 -9.85
CA ASP A 43 3.75 14.28 -9.62
C ASP A 43 2.28 14.72 -9.47
N LYS A 44 1.37 13.98 -10.10
CA LYS A 44 -0.08 14.13 -9.95
C LYS A 44 -0.65 12.79 -9.48
N PRO A 45 -0.60 12.49 -8.18
CA PRO A 45 -1.06 11.22 -7.65
C PRO A 45 -2.56 11.08 -7.93
N GLY A 46 -2.92 10.00 -8.61
CA GLY A 46 -4.29 9.71 -9.00
C GLY A 46 -4.98 8.79 -8.00
N ARG A 47 -6.03 8.13 -8.49
CA ARG A 47 -6.69 7.02 -7.81
C ARG A 47 -6.56 5.78 -8.67
N CYS A 48 -6.46 4.61 -8.04
CA CYS A 48 -6.37 3.35 -8.76
C CYS A 48 -7.37 2.32 -8.24
N ILE A 49 -7.80 1.42 -9.12
CA ILE A 49 -8.64 0.27 -8.78
C ILE A 49 -7.84 -1.00 -9.11
N LEU A 50 -7.58 -1.83 -8.10
CA LEU A 50 -6.90 -3.10 -8.26
C LEU A 50 -7.91 -4.25 -8.14
N ALA A 51 -8.56 -4.60 -9.25
CA ALA A 51 -9.65 -5.58 -9.31
C ALA A 51 -9.23 -6.92 -9.94
N HIS A 52 -8.12 -7.50 -9.48
CA HIS A 52 -7.73 -8.85 -9.92
C HIS A 52 -8.77 -9.91 -9.50
N ALA A 53 -8.66 -11.14 -10.01
CA ALA A 53 -9.52 -12.25 -9.57
C ALA A 53 -9.41 -12.56 -8.05
N PRO A 54 -10.47 -13.06 -7.40
CA PRO A 54 -10.37 -13.64 -6.05
C PRO A 54 -9.29 -14.73 -5.98
N GLY A 55 -8.59 -14.85 -4.85
CA GLY A 55 -7.51 -15.83 -4.69
C GLY A 55 -6.16 -15.43 -5.29
N SER A 56 -6.05 -14.30 -6.00
CA SER A 56 -4.79 -13.82 -6.60
C SER A 56 -3.75 -13.29 -5.61
N GLY A 57 -3.94 -13.47 -4.29
CA GLY A 57 -3.02 -12.99 -3.26
C GLY A 57 -2.82 -11.47 -3.24
N LYS A 58 -3.90 -10.67 -3.26
CA LYS A 58 -3.85 -9.18 -3.29
C LYS A 58 -3.15 -8.57 -2.07
N THR A 59 -2.92 -9.35 -1.02
CA THR A 59 -2.20 -8.94 0.18
C THR A 59 -0.75 -8.54 -0.12
N PHE A 60 -0.22 -8.86 -1.31
CA PHE A 60 1.03 -8.28 -1.82
C PHE A 60 1.03 -6.74 -1.77
N MET A 61 -0.14 -6.07 -1.80
CA MET A 61 -0.23 -4.62 -1.65
C MET A 61 0.34 -4.10 -0.32
N LEU A 62 0.47 -4.96 0.70
CA LEU A 62 1.17 -4.65 1.94
C LEU A 62 2.63 -4.31 1.69
N SER A 63 3.28 -4.96 0.70
CA SER A 63 4.63 -4.60 0.25
C SER A 63 4.69 -3.16 -0.25
N PHE A 64 3.71 -2.73 -1.07
CA PHE A 64 3.63 -1.34 -1.51
C PHE A 64 3.46 -0.39 -0.33
N ILE A 65 2.58 -0.71 0.63
CA ILE A 65 2.40 0.12 1.84
C ILE A 65 3.72 0.24 2.61
N GLN A 66 4.51 -0.83 2.72
CA GLN A 66 5.82 -0.77 3.38
C GLN A 66 6.81 0.14 2.65
N SER A 67 6.97 -0.03 1.34
CA SER A 67 7.85 0.83 0.54
C SER A 67 7.38 2.29 0.56
N PHE A 68 6.07 2.51 0.56
CA PHE A 68 5.46 3.83 0.67
C PHE A 68 5.76 4.49 2.03
N LEU A 69 5.63 3.75 3.14
CA LEU A 69 5.95 4.26 4.47
C LEU A 69 7.45 4.48 4.68
N ALA A 70 8.32 3.69 4.05
CA ALA A 70 9.76 3.93 4.06
C ALA A 70 10.12 5.27 3.40
N ARG A 71 9.39 5.64 2.33
CA ARG A 71 9.57 6.92 1.64
C ARG A 71 8.90 8.10 2.36
N TYR A 72 7.73 7.86 2.94
CA TYR A 72 6.90 8.86 3.63
C TYR A 72 6.60 8.43 5.07
N PRO A 73 7.56 8.56 6.01
CA PRO A 73 7.40 8.05 7.38
C PRO A 73 6.28 8.72 8.18
N SER A 74 5.86 9.92 7.78
CA SER A 74 4.75 10.65 8.41
C SER A 74 3.37 10.25 7.87
N ALA A 75 3.30 9.39 6.85
CA ALA A 75 2.02 8.97 6.28
C ALA A 75 1.29 7.96 7.18
N GLY A 76 -0.04 8.00 7.15
CA GLY A 76 -0.92 7.09 7.91
C GLY A 76 -1.88 6.33 7.00
N PRO A 77 -1.45 5.27 6.31
CA PRO A 77 -2.31 4.49 5.43
C PRO A 77 -3.39 3.74 6.23
N LEU A 78 -4.65 4.00 5.89
CA LEU A 78 -5.82 3.33 6.48
C LEU A 78 -6.32 2.22 5.53
N VAL A 79 -6.35 0.99 6.01
CA VAL A 79 -6.89 -0.16 5.27
C VAL A 79 -8.26 -0.53 5.82
N VAL A 80 -9.30 -0.42 4.99
CA VAL A 80 -10.68 -0.75 5.35
C VAL A 80 -11.03 -2.14 4.82
N LEU A 81 -11.48 -3.03 5.70
CA LEU A 81 -11.71 -4.45 5.38
C LEU A 81 -13.04 -4.94 5.99
N PRO A 82 -13.76 -5.87 5.35
CA PRO A 82 -14.84 -6.60 5.98
C PRO A 82 -14.36 -7.38 7.23
N LYS A 83 -15.19 -7.43 8.28
CA LYS A 83 -14.83 -8.07 9.57
C LYS A 83 -14.38 -9.53 9.41
N GLY A 84 -15.00 -10.27 8.50
CA GLY A 84 -14.72 -11.70 8.28
C GLY A 84 -13.30 -12.01 7.78
N ILE A 85 -12.58 -11.03 7.21
CA ILE A 85 -11.23 -11.25 6.67
C ILE A 85 -10.11 -10.62 7.53
N LEU A 86 -10.46 -9.97 8.64
CA LEU A 86 -9.48 -9.31 9.51
C LEU A 86 -8.41 -10.26 10.02
N GLY A 87 -8.79 -11.48 10.41
CA GLY A 87 -7.83 -12.48 10.90
C GLY A 87 -6.78 -12.86 9.86
N THR A 88 -7.21 -13.06 8.61
CA THR A 88 -6.32 -13.35 7.48
C THR A 88 -5.38 -12.17 7.21
N TRP A 89 -5.92 -10.96 7.17
CA TRP A 89 -5.12 -9.76 6.92
C TRP A 89 -4.11 -9.47 8.03
N LYS A 90 -4.46 -9.70 9.30
CA LYS A 90 -3.50 -9.58 10.41
C LYS A 90 -2.32 -10.52 10.24
N LYS A 91 -2.56 -11.78 9.86
CA LYS A 91 -1.48 -12.75 9.58
C LYS A 91 -0.61 -12.28 8.42
N GLU A 92 -1.24 -11.86 7.33
CA GLU A 92 -0.55 -11.35 6.14
C GLU A 92 0.29 -10.12 6.46
N ILE A 93 -0.23 -9.15 7.23
CA ILE A 93 0.54 -7.98 7.68
C ILE A 93 1.84 -8.42 8.37
N HIS A 94 1.79 -9.42 9.25
CA HIS A 94 2.99 -9.94 9.89
C HIS A 94 3.92 -10.66 8.91
N CYS A 95 3.39 -11.45 7.97
CA CYS A 95 4.19 -12.14 6.95
C CYS A 95 4.93 -11.14 6.04
N TRP A 96 4.24 -10.10 5.59
CA TRP A 96 4.82 -9.09 4.72
C TRP A 96 5.69 -8.10 5.50
N ARG A 97 5.58 -7.97 6.83
CA ARG A 97 6.30 -6.98 7.62
C ARG A 97 7.83 -7.13 7.61
N VAL A 98 8.53 -6.15 7.03
CA VAL A 98 10.01 -6.03 7.06
C VAL A 98 10.49 -5.17 8.24
N GLN A 99 9.88 -4.01 8.47
CA GLN A 99 10.23 -3.08 9.55
C GLN A 99 9.17 -3.07 10.65
N ASP A 100 9.52 -2.60 11.85
CA ASP A 100 8.55 -2.40 12.92
C ASP A 100 7.67 -1.19 12.64
N ILE A 101 6.52 -1.43 12.01
CA ILE A 101 5.51 -0.41 11.72
C ILE A 101 4.36 -0.62 12.71
N PRO A 102 3.96 0.42 13.47
CA PRO A 102 2.80 0.34 14.35
C PRO A 102 1.53 -0.06 13.59
N LEU A 103 0.86 -1.11 14.06
CA LEU A 103 -0.42 -1.57 13.53
C LEU A 103 -1.53 -1.23 14.53
N TYR A 104 -2.39 -0.29 14.17
CA TYR A 104 -3.56 0.08 14.97
C TYR A 104 -4.79 -0.68 14.49
N ASP A 105 -5.35 -1.51 15.37
CA ASP A 105 -6.57 -2.28 15.09
C ASP A 105 -7.81 -1.60 15.65
N PHE A 106 -8.53 -0.88 14.80
CA PHE A 106 -9.75 -0.16 15.15
C PHE A 106 -10.98 -1.07 15.38
N TYR A 107 -10.91 -2.37 15.06
CA TYR A 107 -12.02 -3.29 15.30
C TYR A 107 -12.03 -3.89 16.71
N SER A 108 -10.86 -4.05 17.32
CA SER A 108 -10.73 -4.64 18.65
C SER A 108 -10.86 -3.62 19.78
N VAL A 109 -10.74 -2.32 19.44
CA VAL A 109 -10.86 -1.22 20.39
C VAL A 109 -12.32 -0.78 20.48
N LYS A 110 -12.85 -0.67 21.70
CA LYS A 110 -14.14 -0.01 21.92
C LYS A 110 -13.94 1.49 21.70
N ALA A 111 -14.80 2.13 20.91
CA ALA A 111 -14.81 3.58 20.79
C ALA A 111 -15.26 4.19 22.14
N GLU A 112 -14.32 4.39 23.05
CA GLU A 112 -14.60 5.08 24.30
C GLU A 112 -14.69 6.57 24.02
N LYS A 113 -15.93 7.03 23.83
CA LYS A 113 -16.40 8.42 23.76
C LYS A 113 -15.64 9.33 22.78
N ARG A 114 -16.36 9.85 21.77
CA ARG A 114 -15.90 11.06 21.10
C ARG A 114 -15.79 12.13 22.19
N VAL A 115 -14.58 12.60 22.48
CA VAL A 115 -14.42 13.86 23.20
C VAL A 115 -14.99 14.92 22.26
N ASP A 116 -16.18 15.41 22.58
CA ASP A 116 -16.78 16.56 21.93
C ASP A 116 -15.89 17.76 22.27
N LEU A 117 -14.85 17.97 21.46
CA LEU A 117 -14.05 19.19 21.47
C LEU A 117 -14.89 20.26 20.78
N LEU A 118 -15.74 20.92 21.58
CA LEU A 118 -16.23 22.27 21.35
C LEU A 118 -15.24 23.27 21.94
#